data_AF-A0A8R2FDP4-F1
#
_entry.id   AF-A0A8R2FDP4-F1
#
_cell.length_a   1.000
_cell.length_b   1.000
_cell.length_c   1.000
_cell.angle_alpha   90.00
_cell.angle_beta   90.00
_cell.angle_gamma   90.00
#
_symmetry.space_group_name_H-M   'P 1'
#
loop_
_entity.id
_entity.type
_entity.pdbx_description
1 polymer ?
#
loop_
_entity_poly.entity_id
_entity_poly.type
_entity_poly.pdbx_seq_one_letter_code
_entity_poly.pdbx_strand_id
1 'polypeptide(L)'
;NPHQNSIIKKTHSNQLNCQFNTNNLHQNKQLPTKYWSMRHLLFTNFDRGILLDTESFYSVCPEVLSYHIAKRCKNNIVLDPFCGAGVLACDIDPNKIRLARNNAEIYGVPHKIDFVVGDIFQIYLKLRADVVFMSPPWGGPGYSFDKSYSLTSMCDNYFRGGF
;
A
#
# COMPACT_ATOMS: atom_id res chain seq x y z
N ASN A 1 -50.83 18.24 27.14
CA ASN A 1 -51.15 19.56 27.73
C ASN A 1 -51.09 19.45 29.23
N PRO A 2 -50.50 20.43 29.93
CA PRO A 2 -49.05 20.58 30.10
C PRO A 2 -48.71 20.53 31.60
N HIS A 3 -47.46 20.33 31.99
CA HIS A 3 -46.60 21.45 32.36
C HIS A 3 -45.13 21.20 32.00
N GLN A 4 -44.60 22.14 31.22
CA GLN A 4 -43.20 22.30 30.86
C GLN A 4 -42.35 22.59 32.10
N ASN A 5 -41.12 22.07 32.12
CA ASN A 5 -39.97 22.90 32.44
C ASN A 5 -38.78 22.47 31.56
N SER A 6 -38.44 23.38 30.65
CA SER A 6 -37.25 23.39 29.82
C SER A 6 -35.99 23.55 30.65
N ILE A 7 -34.90 22.89 30.28
CA ILE A 7 -33.56 23.50 30.17
C ILE A 7 -32.77 22.72 29.11
N ILE A 8 -32.49 23.41 28.01
CA ILE A 8 -31.49 23.08 27.00
C ILE A 8 -30.11 23.32 27.63
N LYS A 9 -29.17 22.37 27.52
CA LYS A 9 -27.72 22.68 27.50
C LYS A 9 -26.87 21.51 26.98
N LYS A 10 -26.21 21.80 25.86
CA LYS A 10 -24.86 21.40 25.44
C LYS A 10 -24.63 19.97 24.92
N THR A 11 -24.79 19.88 23.60
CA THR A 11 -23.89 19.24 22.64
C THR A 11 -22.47 18.98 23.16
N HIS A 12 -22.05 17.71 23.15
CA HIS A 12 -20.65 17.31 22.99
C HIS A 12 -20.58 15.96 22.25
N SER A 13 -20.05 16.03 21.01
CA SER A 13 -19.35 14.99 20.26
C SER A 13 -19.79 13.53 20.44
N ASN A 14 -20.60 13.03 19.50
CA ASN A 14 -20.70 11.60 19.22
C ASN A 14 -19.34 11.09 18.74
N GLN A 15 -18.59 10.43 19.61
CA GLN A 15 -17.55 9.49 19.22
C GLN A 15 -18.25 8.32 18.52
N LEU A 16 -18.13 8.25 17.20
CA LEU A 16 -18.46 7.06 16.43
C LEU A 16 -17.49 5.95 16.83
N ASN A 17 -17.93 5.09 17.75
CA ASN A 17 -17.27 3.83 18.08
C ASN A 17 -17.50 2.86 16.91
N CYS A 18 -16.64 2.92 15.90
CA CYS A 18 -16.50 1.83 14.94
C CYS A 18 -15.63 0.75 15.60
N GLN A 19 -16.27 -0.28 16.14
CA GLN A 19 -15.60 -1.48 16.62
C GLN A 19 -14.99 -2.22 15.42
N PHE A 20 -13.68 -2.08 15.23
CA PHE A 20 -12.93 -2.94 14.32
C PHE A 20 -12.76 -4.31 14.96
N ASN A 21 -13.18 -5.35 14.25
CA ASN A 21 -13.08 -6.74 14.68
C ASN A 21 -11.60 -7.19 14.56
N THR A 22 -10.80 -6.93 15.60
CA THR A 22 -9.37 -7.24 15.64
C THR A 22 -9.13 -8.66 16.12
N ASN A 23 -9.47 -9.65 15.31
CA ASN A 23 -9.03 -11.02 15.53
C ASN A 23 -8.24 -11.47 14.29
N ASN A 24 -6.99 -10.97 14.18
CA ASN A 24 -5.84 -11.75 13.73
C ASN A 24 -4.55 -10.91 13.66
N LEU A 25 -3.51 -11.46 14.30
CA LEU A 25 -2.08 -11.30 14.05
C LEU A 25 -1.35 -10.15 14.78
N HIS A 26 -0.44 -10.59 15.65
CA HIS A 26 0.54 -9.81 16.38
C HIS A 26 1.37 -8.90 15.47
N GLN A 27 1.19 -7.58 15.59
CA GLN A 27 2.24 -6.58 15.82
C GLN A 27 1.59 -5.20 15.96
N ASN A 28 1.29 -4.84 17.20
CA ASN A 28 0.67 -3.58 17.61
C ASN A 28 1.67 -2.41 17.52
N LYS A 29 2.26 -2.16 16.35
CA LYS A 29 2.78 -0.82 16.04
C LYS A 29 1.56 -0.03 15.59
N GLN A 30 0.99 0.77 16.51
CA GLN A 30 -0.14 1.64 16.16
C GLN A 30 0.24 2.44 14.92
N LEU A 31 -0.49 2.22 13.83
CA LEU A 31 -0.31 2.96 12.59
C LEU A 31 -0.39 4.47 12.92
N PRO A 32 0.64 5.27 12.64
CA PRO A 32 0.60 6.69 12.92
C PRO A 32 -0.63 7.34 12.29
N THR A 33 -1.35 8.19 13.04
CA THR A 33 -2.60 8.84 12.62
C THR A 33 -2.47 9.56 11.27
N LYS A 34 -1.26 10.07 10.95
CA LYS A 34 -0.92 10.67 9.65
C LYS A 34 -1.19 9.73 8.47
N TYR A 35 -0.81 8.45 8.56
CA TYR A 35 -1.00 7.52 7.45
C TYR A 35 -2.47 7.10 7.33
N TRP A 36 -3.14 6.90 8.47
CA TRP A 36 -4.57 6.58 8.47
C TRP A 36 -5.44 7.70 7.88
N SER A 37 -5.11 8.96 8.16
CA SER A 37 -5.83 10.11 7.59
C SER A 37 -5.63 10.23 6.08
N MET A 38 -4.51 9.72 5.56
CA MET A 38 -4.19 9.69 4.13
C MET A 38 -4.79 8.50 3.37
N ARG A 39 -5.47 7.54 4.02
CA ARG A 39 -5.91 6.29 3.38
C ARG A 39 -6.73 6.49 2.09
N HIS A 40 -7.56 7.53 2.03
CA HIS A 40 -8.38 7.89 0.86
C HIS A 40 -7.59 8.57 -0.26
N LEU A 41 -6.43 9.15 0.05
CA LEU A 41 -5.45 9.61 -0.93
C LEU A 41 -4.67 8.42 -1.52
N LEU A 42 -4.38 7.41 -0.70
CA LEU A 42 -3.70 6.19 -1.14
C LEU A 42 -4.59 5.39 -2.09
N PHE A 43 -5.85 5.15 -1.69
CA PHE A 43 -6.86 4.46 -2.49
C PHE A 43 -8.20 5.18 -2.35
N THR A 44 -8.77 5.65 -3.46
CA THR A 44 -10.09 6.28 -3.48
C THR A 44 -11.21 5.31 -3.05
N ASN A 45 -11.02 4.02 -3.31
CA ASN A 45 -11.92 2.94 -2.94
C ASN A 45 -11.60 2.31 -1.56
N PHE A 46 -10.87 2.99 -0.68
CA PHE A 46 -10.39 2.38 0.58
C PHE A 46 -11.50 1.70 1.39
N ASP A 47 -12.63 2.41 1.60
CA ASP A 47 -13.76 1.93 2.40
C ASP A 47 -14.53 0.76 1.74
N ARG A 48 -14.20 0.37 0.50
CA ARG A 48 -14.78 -0.81 -0.17
C ARG A 48 -14.08 -2.12 0.18
N GLY A 49 -13.11 -2.09 1.10
CA GLY A 49 -12.41 -3.30 1.57
C GLY A 49 -10.96 -3.40 1.13
N ILE A 50 -10.28 -2.27 0.89
CA ILE A 50 -8.84 -2.25 0.63
C ILE A 50 -8.11 -2.73 1.89
N LEU A 51 -7.12 -3.59 1.68
CA LEU A 51 -6.27 -4.14 2.73
C LEU A 51 -4.84 -3.61 2.57
N LEU A 52 -4.32 -3.04 3.66
CA LEU A 52 -2.95 -2.58 3.79
C LEU A 52 -2.41 -3.06 5.14
N ASP A 53 -1.16 -3.53 5.16
CA ASP A 53 -0.42 -3.68 6.41
C ASP A 53 0.31 -2.37 6.76
N THR A 54 0.94 -2.34 7.94
CA THR A 54 1.66 -1.15 8.44
C THR A 54 2.69 -0.62 7.45
N GLU A 55 3.37 -1.49 6.72
CA GLU A 55 4.37 -1.08 5.74
C GLU A 55 3.72 -0.52 4.48
N SER A 56 2.68 -1.19 3.99
CA SER A 56 1.92 -0.72 2.82
C SER A 56 1.40 0.70 3.02
N PHE A 57 1.00 1.09 4.24
CA PHE A 57 0.54 2.45 4.51
C PHE A 57 1.55 3.56 4.21
N TYR A 58 2.85 3.30 4.28
CA TYR A 58 3.88 4.28 3.95
C TYR A 58 4.64 4.00 2.65
N SER A 59 4.46 2.81 2.06
CA SER A 59 5.15 2.40 0.83
C SER A 59 4.28 2.46 -0.43
N VAL A 60 2.95 2.32 -0.33
CA VAL A 60 2.09 2.32 -1.53
C VAL A 60 2.10 3.68 -2.24
N CYS A 61 2.16 3.64 -3.57
CA CYS A 61 2.05 4.83 -4.40
C CYS A 61 0.59 5.35 -4.39
N PRO A 62 0.34 6.64 -4.05
CA PRO A 62 -0.99 7.22 -4.10
C PRO A 62 -1.68 7.02 -5.47
N GLU A 63 -2.97 6.71 -5.47
CA GLU A 63 -3.72 6.32 -6.67
C GLU A 63 -3.56 7.31 -7.84
N VAL A 64 -3.58 8.62 -7.55
CA VAL A 64 -3.40 9.67 -8.57
C VAL A 64 -2.04 9.59 -9.28
N LEU A 65 -0.98 9.24 -8.54
CA LEU A 65 0.37 9.08 -9.09
C LEU A 65 0.46 7.76 -9.86
N SER A 66 -0.07 6.67 -9.29
CA SER A 66 -0.17 5.37 -9.94
C SER A 66 -0.87 5.47 -11.30
N TYR A 67 -1.99 6.19 -11.38
CA TYR A 67 -2.71 6.44 -12.63
C TYR A 67 -1.88 7.23 -13.64
N HIS A 68 -1.16 8.27 -13.18
CA HIS A 68 -0.31 9.09 -14.02
C HIS A 68 0.87 8.32 -14.62
N ILE A 69 1.48 7.42 -13.84
CA ILE A 69 2.55 6.51 -14.27
C ILE A 69 1.98 5.50 -15.26
N ALA A 70 0.88 4.83 -14.92
CA ALA A 70 0.24 3.83 -15.78
C ALA A 70 -0.12 4.40 -17.18
N LYS A 71 -0.57 5.65 -17.25
CA LYS A 71 -0.84 6.33 -18.54
C LYS A 71 0.39 6.45 -19.45
N ARG A 72 1.58 6.61 -18.87
CA ARG A 72 2.86 6.72 -19.61
C ARG A 72 3.48 5.37 -19.93
N CYS A 73 3.22 4.38 -19.10
CA CYS A 73 3.73 3.02 -19.25
C CYS A 73 2.84 2.12 -20.13
N LYS A 74 1.92 2.69 -20.93
CA LYS A 74 0.96 1.93 -21.75
C LYS A 74 1.66 1.03 -22.77
N ASN A 75 1.79 -0.25 -22.43
CA ASN A 75 2.37 -1.31 -23.25
C ASN A 75 1.60 -2.63 -23.02
N ASN A 76 2.01 -3.71 -23.68
CA ASN A 76 1.34 -5.01 -23.56
C ASN A 76 1.68 -5.69 -22.23
N ILE A 77 2.96 -5.71 -21.85
CA ILE A 77 3.44 -6.38 -20.64
C ILE A 77 4.22 -5.39 -19.76
N VAL A 78 3.69 -5.14 -18.56
CA VAL A 78 4.33 -4.32 -17.53
C VAL A 78 4.68 -5.20 -16.34
N LEU A 79 5.95 -5.18 -15.94
CA LEU A 79 6.45 -5.88 -14.76
C LEU A 79 6.65 -4.89 -13.61
N ASP A 80 6.08 -5.19 -12.45
CA ASP A 80 6.36 -4.52 -11.19
C ASP A 80 6.98 -5.54 -10.22
N PRO A 81 8.31 -5.51 -9.99
CA PRO A 81 8.99 -6.51 -9.18
C PRO A 81 8.94 -6.25 -7.68
N PHE A 82 8.38 -5.12 -7.24
CA PHE A 82 8.34 -4.68 -5.84
C PHE A 82 6.97 -4.09 -5.50
N CYS A 83 5.93 -4.85 -5.82
CA CYS A 83 4.59 -4.30 -5.89
C CYS A 83 3.94 -3.99 -4.55
N GLY A 84 4.40 -4.62 -3.46
CA GLY A 84 3.78 -4.51 -2.15
C GLY A 84 2.27 -4.84 -2.21
N ALA A 85 1.44 -3.94 -1.68
CA ALA A 85 -0.02 -4.07 -1.72
C ALA A 85 -0.67 -3.38 -2.94
N GLY A 86 0.12 -3.07 -3.97
CA GLY A 86 -0.33 -2.47 -5.23
C GLY A 86 -1.04 -3.44 -6.16
N VAL A 87 -1.31 -3.02 -7.40
CA VAL A 87 -2.16 -3.75 -8.38
C VAL A 87 -1.34 -4.31 -9.56
N LEU A 88 -0.01 -4.23 -9.56
CA LEU A 88 0.89 -4.83 -10.57
C LEU A 88 1.83 -5.80 -9.85
N ALA A 89 2.34 -6.88 -10.43
CA ALA A 89 2.66 -8.06 -9.61
C ALA A 89 4.01 -8.79 -9.81
N CYS A 90 4.82 -8.70 -8.77
CA CYS A 90 5.73 -9.69 -8.19
C CYS A 90 6.20 -9.13 -6.83
N ASP A 91 6.27 -9.94 -5.79
CA ASP A 91 6.82 -9.56 -4.49
C ASP A 91 7.41 -10.78 -3.79
N ILE A 92 8.46 -10.59 -2.99
CA ILE A 92 9.08 -11.66 -2.22
C ILE A 92 8.20 -12.09 -1.04
N ASP A 93 7.37 -11.19 -0.50
CA ASP A 93 6.49 -11.48 0.62
C ASP A 93 5.12 -11.97 0.14
N PRO A 94 4.73 -13.23 0.47
CA PRO A 94 3.43 -13.77 0.10
C PRO A 94 2.24 -12.99 0.68
N ASN A 95 2.42 -12.30 1.81
CA ASN A 95 1.37 -11.46 2.38
C ASN A 95 1.10 -10.25 1.49
N LYS A 96 2.14 -9.63 0.92
CA LYS A 96 1.98 -8.50 -0.02
C LYS A 96 1.17 -8.91 -1.24
N ILE A 97 1.48 -10.08 -1.82
CA ILE A 97 0.71 -10.63 -2.94
C ILE A 97 -0.76 -10.90 -2.57
N ARG A 98 -1.03 -11.37 -1.34
CA ARG A 98 -2.41 -11.54 -0.86
C ARG A 98 -3.15 -10.20 -0.77
N LEU A 99 -2.52 -9.15 -0.25
CA LEU A 99 -3.08 -7.81 -0.18
C LEU A 99 -3.32 -7.23 -1.59
N ALA A 100 -2.32 -7.33 -2.46
CA ALA A 100 -2.38 -6.90 -3.86
C ALA A 100 -3.56 -7.54 -4.62
N ARG A 101 -3.75 -8.85 -4.46
CA ARG A 101 -4.86 -9.58 -5.10
C ARG A 101 -6.22 -9.10 -4.61
N ASN A 102 -6.42 -8.98 -3.29
CA ASN A 102 -7.66 -8.43 -2.73
C ASN A 102 -7.93 -7.01 -3.28
N ASN A 103 -6.90 -6.15 -3.29
CA ASN A 103 -7.04 -4.79 -3.77
C ASN A 103 -7.39 -4.76 -5.27
N ALA A 104 -6.77 -5.62 -6.09
CA ALA A 104 -7.13 -5.77 -7.49
C ALA A 104 -8.58 -6.24 -7.71
N GLU A 105 -9.11 -7.11 -6.85
CA GLU A 105 -10.51 -7.53 -6.85
C GLU A 105 -11.47 -6.35 -6.60
N ILE A 106 -11.16 -5.49 -5.62
CA ILE A 106 -11.95 -4.26 -5.36
C ILE A 106 -11.99 -3.33 -6.58
N TYR A 107 -10.90 -3.24 -7.34
CA TYR A 107 -10.82 -2.45 -8.58
C TYR A 107 -11.31 -3.20 -9.82
N GLY A 108 -11.72 -4.48 -9.70
CA GLY A 108 -12.29 -5.27 -10.80
C GLY A 108 -11.28 -5.68 -11.88
N VAL A 109 -9.98 -5.71 -11.55
CA VAL A 109 -8.90 -6.04 -12.50
C VAL A 109 -8.02 -7.25 -12.13
N PRO A 110 -8.43 -8.19 -11.25
CA PRO A 110 -7.53 -9.28 -10.85
C PRO A 110 -7.14 -10.17 -12.05
N HIS A 111 -8.02 -10.30 -13.03
CA HIS A 111 -7.82 -11.07 -14.27
C HIS A 111 -6.80 -10.47 -15.24
N LYS A 112 -6.29 -9.27 -14.97
CA LYS A 112 -5.27 -8.59 -15.79
C LYS A 112 -3.86 -8.74 -15.23
N ILE A 113 -3.70 -9.47 -14.12
CA ILE A 113 -2.49 -9.47 -13.30
C ILE A 113 -2.08 -10.90 -13.00
N ASP A 114 -0.86 -11.26 -13.37
CA ASP A 114 -0.24 -12.52 -12.98
C ASP A 114 0.50 -12.35 -11.66
N PHE A 115 -0.11 -12.81 -10.57
CA PHE A 115 0.45 -12.67 -9.22
C PHE A 115 1.55 -13.70 -8.94
N VAL A 116 2.79 -13.23 -8.78
CA VAL A 116 3.96 -14.07 -8.49
C VAL A 116 4.52 -13.76 -7.11
N VAL A 117 4.64 -14.78 -6.26
CA VAL A 117 5.47 -14.70 -5.05
C VAL A 117 6.87 -15.15 -5.44
N GLY A 118 7.87 -14.29 -5.32
CA GLY A 118 9.24 -14.66 -5.67
C GLY A 118 10.23 -13.51 -5.56
N ASP A 119 11.50 -13.89 -5.45
CA ASP A 119 12.63 -12.98 -5.55
C ASP A 119 12.90 -12.67 -7.03
N ILE A 120 12.67 -11.42 -7.43
CA ILE A 120 12.89 -10.97 -8.80
C ILE A 120 14.32 -11.25 -9.27
N PHE A 121 15.32 -11.13 -8.41
CA PHE A 121 16.73 -11.30 -8.76
C PHE A 121 17.08 -12.75 -9.10
N GLN A 122 16.22 -13.71 -8.74
CA GLN A 122 16.37 -15.11 -9.12
C GLN A 122 15.63 -15.48 -10.40
N ILE A 123 14.58 -14.72 -10.77
CA ILE A 123 13.67 -15.09 -11.85
C ILE A 123 13.73 -14.16 -13.07
N TYR A 124 14.34 -12.97 -12.96
CA TYR A 124 14.30 -11.94 -14.02
C TYR A 124 14.80 -12.43 -15.38
N LEU A 125 15.79 -13.33 -15.42
CA LEU A 125 16.32 -13.91 -16.67
C LEU A 125 15.29 -14.74 -17.45
N LYS A 126 14.18 -15.13 -16.80
CA LYS A 126 13.08 -15.91 -17.40
C LYS A 126 11.87 -15.05 -17.76
N LEU A 127 11.87 -13.78 -17.40
CA LEU A 127 10.76 -12.86 -17.62
C LEU A 127 10.95 -12.04 -18.89
N ARG A 128 9.84 -11.67 -19.53
CA ARG A 128 9.81 -10.71 -20.65
C ARG A 128 8.80 -9.62 -20.30
N ALA A 129 9.20 -8.37 -20.46
CA ALA A 129 8.35 -7.21 -20.25
C ALA A 129 8.73 -6.10 -21.24
N ASP A 130 7.74 -5.32 -21.65
CA ASP A 130 7.97 -4.11 -22.45
C ASP A 130 8.38 -2.95 -21.54
N VAL A 131 7.87 -2.93 -20.31
CA VAL A 131 8.17 -1.93 -19.28
C VAL A 131 8.42 -2.62 -17.95
N VAL A 132 9.44 -2.16 -17.23
CA VAL A 132 9.65 -2.50 -15.83
C VAL A 132 9.43 -1.24 -14.99
N PHE A 133 8.43 -1.28 -14.10
CA PHE A 133 8.19 -0.26 -13.09
C PHE A 133 8.82 -0.74 -11.78
N MET A 134 9.75 0.02 -11.19
CA MET A 134 10.46 -0.42 -9.99
C MET A 134 10.22 0.54 -8.82
N SER A 135 9.58 0.05 -7.77
CA SER A 135 9.41 0.72 -6.49
C SER A 135 10.06 -0.10 -5.35
N PRO A 136 11.40 -0.28 -5.35
CA PRO A 136 12.08 -1.09 -4.34
C PRO A 136 11.88 -0.51 -2.93
N PRO A 137 12.13 -1.30 -1.87
CA PRO A 137 12.09 -0.79 -0.50
C PRO A 137 13.17 0.28 -0.26
N TRP A 138 12.82 1.35 0.46
CA TRP A 138 13.74 2.47 0.74
C TRP A 138 14.21 2.50 2.21
N GLY A 139 13.93 1.46 3.00
CA GLY A 139 14.24 1.42 4.44
C GLY A 139 13.16 2.03 5.35
N GLY A 140 11.93 2.18 4.85
CA GLY A 140 10.80 2.73 5.61
C GLY A 140 10.90 4.24 5.84
N PRO A 141 10.02 4.86 6.64
CA PRO A 141 9.92 6.33 6.77
C PRO A 141 11.19 7.05 7.23
N GLY A 142 12.18 6.28 7.73
CA GLY A 142 13.49 6.76 8.13
C GLY A 142 14.27 7.49 7.03
N TYR A 143 14.04 7.15 5.74
CA TYR A 143 14.74 7.76 4.61
C TYR A 143 14.60 9.29 4.56
N SER A 144 13.52 9.84 5.15
CA SER A 144 13.22 11.26 5.12
C SER A 144 13.99 12.09 6.16
N PHE A 145 14.69 11.45 7.10
CA PHE A 145 15.49 12.15 8.12
C PHE A 145 16.87 12.55 7.59
N ASP A 146 17.40 11.83 6.60
CA ASP A 146 18.70 12.11 6.03
C ASP A 146 18.65 13.29 5.05
N LYS A 147 19.64 14.18 5.12
CA LYS A 147 19.75 15.34 4.22
C LYS A 147 20.02 14.94 2.76
N SER A 148 20.58 13.76 2.54
CA SER A 148 20.96 13.24 1.24
C SER A 148 20.76 11.74 1.21
N TYR A 149 20.11 11.24 0.16
CA TYR A 149 19.93 9.82 -0.07
C TYR A 149 20.95 9.33 -1.10
N SER A 150 21.66 8.25 -0.81
CA SER A 150 22.63 7.64 -1.73
C SER A 150 22.06 6.37 -2.35
N LEU A 151 22.23 6.20 -3.66
CA LEU A 151 21.91 4.93 -4.31
C LEU A 151 22.81 3.79 -3.79
N THR A 152 24.04 4.10 -3.39
CA THR A 152 24.95 3.10 -2.82
C THR A 152 24.40 2.54 -1.51
N SER A 153 23.84 3.40 -0.65
CA SER A 153 23.24 2.97 0.63
C SER A 153 22.02 2.08 0.48
N MET A 154 21.40 2.01 -0.69
CA MET A 154 20.34 1.04 -0.98
C MET A 154 20.88 -0.40 -1.08
N CYS A 155 22.15 -0.57 -1.46
CA CYS A 155 22.75 -1.84 -1.84
C CYS A 155 23.92 -2.28 -0.94
N ASP A 156 24.24 -1.53 0.12
CA ASP A 156 25.47 -1.69 0.92
C ASP A 156 25.67 -3.10 1.50
N ASN A 157 24.60 -3.88 1.67
CA ASN A 157 24.64 -5.23 2.23
C ASN A 157 24.47 -6.37 1.20
N TYR A 158 24.33 -6.06 -0.10
CA TYR A 158 23.97 -7.04 -1.12
C TYR A 158 24.97 -7.07 -2.29
N PHE A 159 25.86 -8.05 -2.26
CA PHE A 159 26.75 -8.33 -3.40
C PHE A 159 25.89 -8.79 -4.59
N ARG A 160 25.88 -8.00 -5.67
CA ARG A 160 25.01 -8.13 -6.87
C ARG A 160 23.60 -7.52 -6.79
N GLY A 161 23.35 -6.60 -5.85
CA GLY A 161 22.25 -5.63 -5.98
C GLY A 161 20.84 -6.15 -5.66
N GLY A 162 20.72 -7.13 -4.77
CA GLY A 162 19.43 -7.55 -4.20
C GLY A 162 18.98 -6.65 -3.04
N PHE A 163 17.73 -6.82 -2.59
CA PHE A 163 17.15 -6.23 -1.37
C PHE A 163 16.68 -7.34 -0.44
#